data_AF-K6V6N5-F1
#
_entry.id   AF-K6V6N5-F1
#
_cell.length_a   1.000
_cell.length_b   1.000
_cell.length_c   1.000
_cell.angle_alpha   90.00
_cell.angle_beta   90.00
_cell.angle_gamma   90.00
#
_symmetry.space_group_name_H-M   'P 1'
#
loop_
_entity.id
_entity.type
_entity.pdbx_description
1 polymer ?
#
loop_
_entity_poly.entity_id
_entity_poly.type
_entity_poly.pdbx_seq_one_letter_code
_entity_poly.pdbx_strand_id
1 'polypeptide(L)'
;MSSPTSDPHGHPGPSSQSDFHGPYPQTGTPGQYWASTGGYDAPGAGPQDYVPPRPGAPRQVTAQDRTTATLTHLTPLLAMLFTVGWLSFAGPLIMWAVHKDNNDFVRRSAAAAFNFNLSMWLLGVIGWVCVLTLLLIPVGVPLLLFAFFVQIILHIVAAVRANQGEIYRYPMQFLNVLS
;
A
#
# COMPACT_ATOMS: atom_id res chain seq x y z
N MET A 1 -17.22 -67.50 -49.16
CA MET A 1 -17.71 -66.53 -48.15
C MET A 1 -16.49 -65.99 -47.42
N SER A 2 -16.38 -64.67 -47.42
CA SER A 2 -15.25 -63.83 -47.03
C SER A 2 -14.95 -63.85 -45.53
N SER A 3 -13.67 -63.78 -45.17
CA SER A 3 -13.22 -63.22 -43.88
C SER A 3 -12.90 -61.73 -44.09
N PRO A 4 -13.14 -60.86 -43.11
CA PRO A 4 -12.00 -60.21 -42.44
C PRO A 4 -12.25 -59.89 -40.94
N THR A 5 -11.27 -60.17 -40.07
CA THR A 5 -10.39 -59.22 -39.35
C THR A 5 -10.97 -58.58 -38.07
N SER A 6 -10.18 -58.72 -37.00
CA SER A 6 -10.25 -58.11 -35.68
C SER A 6 -10.16 -56.58 -35.67
N ASP A 7 -10.83 -55.93 -34.72
CA ASP A 7 -10.47 -54.57 -34.27
C ASP A 7 -10.60 -54.46 -32.72
N PRO A 8 -9.52 -54.13 -31.98
CA PRO A 8 -9.52 -54.06 -30.52
C PRO A 8 -9.30 -52.62 -30.02
N HIS A 9 -10.28 -51.71 -30.14
CA HIS A 9 -10.19 -50.38 -29.50
C HIS A 9 -11.58 -49.87 -29.08
N GLY A 10 -11.90 -50.00 -27.79
CA GLY A 10 -13.06 -49.37 -27.15
C GLY A 10 -12.63 -48.64 -25.88
N HIS A 11 -12.43 -47.33 -25.98
CA HIS A 11 -12.18 -46.45 -24.84
C HIS A 11 -13.43 -46.35 -23.93
N PRO A 12 -13.32 -46.53 -22.60
CA PRO A 12 -14.37 -46.07 -21.70
C PRO A 12 -14.26 -44.54 -21.55
N GLY A 13 -15.32 -43.84 -21.99
CA GLY A 13 -15.46 -42.40 -21.82
C GLY A 13 -15.61 -41.98 -20.34
N PRO A 14 -15.30 -40.72 -19.99
CA PRO A 14 -15.36 -40.25 -18.62
C PRO A 14 -16.81 -40.17 -18.14
N SER A 15 -17.10 -40.88 -17.03
CA SER A 15 -18.34 -40.77 -16.28
C SER A 15 -18.52 -39.35 -15.76
N SER A 16 -19.59 -38.71 -16.22
CA SER A 16 -20.16 -37.49 -15.66
C SER A 16 -20.63 -37.72 -14.22
N GLN A 17 -19.92 -37.16 -13.24
CA GLN A 17 -20.45 -36.95 -11.89
C GLN A 17 -20.55 -35.45 -11.62
N SER A 18 -21.79 -35.00 -11.69
CA SER A 18 -22.29 -33.69 -11.34
C SER A 18 -22.55 -33.63 -9.83
N ASP A 19 -21.56 -33.26 -9.03
CA ASP A 19 -21.77 -32.97 -7.61
C ASP A 19 -21.89 -31.46 -7.38
N PHE A 20 -23.15 -31.04 -7.43
CA PHE A 20 -23.67 -29.75 -7.05
C PHE A 20 -23.62 -29.59 -5.52
N HIS A 21 -22.76 -28.71 -5.02
CA HIS A 21 -22.86 -28.18 -3.66
C HIS A 21 -22.72 -26.65 -3.66
N GLY A 22 -23.86 -25.97 -3.72
CA GLY A 22 -24.05 -24.59 -3.29
C GLY A 22 -24.38 -24.50 -1.78
N PRO A 23 -24.60 -23.30 -1.23
CA PRO A 23 -23.67 -22.69 -0.28
C PRO A 23 -24.19 -22.65 1.17
N TYR A 24 -23.28 -22.75 2.14
CA TYR A 24 -23.52 -22.26 3.49
C TYR A 24 -22.66 -20.99 3.73
N PRO A 25 -23.25 -19.89 4.24
CA PRO A 25 -22.49 -18.69 4.58
C PRO A 25 -21.72 -18.93 5.88
N GLN A 26 -20.39 -18.96 5.82
CA GLN A 26 -19.57 -18.84 7.02
C GLN A 26 -19.60 -17.38 7.49
N THR A 27 -20.20 -17.22 8.66
CA THR A 27 -20.27 -16.02 9.48
C THR A 27 -18.87 -15.43 9.71
N GLY A 28 -18.76 -14.12 9.51
CA GLY A 28 -17.50 -13.39 9.52
C GLY A 28 -16.84 -13.32 10.89
N THR A 29 -15.54 -13.64 10.91
CA THR A 29 -14.58 -13.14 11.90
C THR A 29 -13.84 -11.93 11.31
N PRO A 30 -13.94 -10.73 11.89
CA PRO A 30 -13.19 -9.58 11.42
C PRO A 30 -11.79 -9.60 12.03
N GLY A 31 -10.78 -9.90 11.22
CA GLY A 31 -9.40 -9.67 11.61
C GLY A 31 -8.45 -10.72 11.06
N GLN A 32 -7.90 -10.45 9.86
CA GLN A 32 -6.55 -10.83 9.42
C GLN A 32 -6.41 -10.43 7.93
N TYR A 33 -6.16 -9.14 7.68
CA TYR A 33 -5.92 -8.60 6.32
C TYR A 33 -4.46 -8.18 6.10
N TRP A 34 -3.49 -8.67 6.87
CA TRP A 34 -2.11 -8.20 6.77
C TRP A 34 -1.02 -9.26 6.64
N ALA A 35 -1.37 -10.53 6.40
CA ALA A 35 -0.38 -11.55 6.08
C ALA A 35 -0.39 -11.88 4.58
N SER A 36 0.32 -11.07 3.79
CA SER A 36 0.84 -11.54 2.50
C SER A 36 2.32 -11.20 2.41
N THR A 37 3.09 -12.03 3.13
CA THR A 37 4.40 -12.59 2.78
C THR A 37 5.30 -11.78 1.85
N GLY A 38 6.37 -11.25 2.44
CA GLY A 38 7.60 -10.93 1.73
C GLY A 38 8.13 -12.18 1.00
N GLY A 39 8.26 -12.06 -0.31
CA GLY A 39 9.01 -12.98 -1.16
C GLY A 39 10.12 -12.18 -1.82
N TYR A 40 11.36 -12.54 -1.52
CA TYR A 40 12.53 -12.11 -2.28
C TYR A 40 12.42 -12.73 -3.67
N ASP A 41 12.36 -11.91 -4.71
CA ASP A 41 12.38 -12.38 -6.10
C ASP A 41 13.72 -13.11 -6.36
N ALA A 42 13.65 -14.43 -6.54
CA ALA A 42 14.77 -15.25 -6.97
C ALA A 42 14.99 -15.07 -8.49
N PRO A 43 16.24 -14.94 -8.99
CA PRO A 43 16.51 -14.80 -10.40
C PRO A 43 16.40 -16.18 -11.08
N GLY A 44 15.22 -16.48 -11.62
CA GLY A 44 14.93 -17.72 -12.35
C GLY A 44 13.62 -17.59 -13.11
N ALA A 45 13.61 -16.76 -14.17
CA ALA A 45 12.44 -16.60 -15.03
C ALA A 45 12.24 -17.83 -15.92
N GLY A 46 11.45 -18.79 -15.44
CA GLY A 46 10.72 -19.69 -16.33
C GLY A 46 9.61 -18.93 -17.07
N PRO A 47 9.08 -19.44 -18.19
CA PRO A 47 7.98 -18.79 -18.91
C PRO A 47 6.81 -18.59 -17.95
N GLN A 48 6.42 -17.33 -17.71
CA GLN A 48 5.27 -17.04 -16.89
C GLN A 48 4.02 -17.45 -17.66
N ASP A 49 3.40 -18.55 -17.24
CA ASP A 49 2.08 -18.94 -17.69
C ASP A 49 1.11 -17.79 -17.38
N TYR A 50 0.66 -17.09 -18.42
CA TYR A 50 -0.32 -16.03 -18.30
C TYR A 50 -1.65 -16.62 -17.83
N VAL A 51 -1.93 -16.49 -16.54
CA VAL A 51 -3.25 -16.78 -15.98
C VAL A 51 -4.09 -15.50 -16.10
N PRO A 52 -5.20 -15.50 -16.86
CA PRO A 52 -6.03 -14.32 -17.00
C PRO A 52 -6.60 -13.87 -15.63
N PRO A 53 -6.71 -12.55 -15.37
CA PRO A 53 -7.24 -12.05 -14.10
C PRO A 53 -8.66 -12.57 -13.84
N ARG A 54 -8.86 -13.27 -12.72
CA ARG A 54 -10.18 -13.72 -12.28
C ARG A 54 -11.00 -12.49 -11.86
N PRO A 55 -12.22 -12.27 -12.38
CA PRO A 55 -13.07 -11.18 -11.93
C PRO A 55 -13.28 -11.25 -10.41
N GLY A 56 -12.92 -10.18 -9.70
CA GLY A 56 -13.02 -10.11 -8.23
C GLY A 56 -11.80 -10.65 -7.45
N ALA A 57 -10.73 -11.10 -8.12
CA ALA A 57 -9.47 -11.37 -7.43
C ALA A 57 -8.84 -10.06 -6.91
N PRO A 58 -8.25 -10.06 -5.70
CA PRO A 58 -7.51 -8.90 -5.22
C PRO A 58 -6.43 -8.51 -6.23
N ARG A 59 -6.37 -7.24 -6.60
CA ARG A 59 -5.28 -6.71 -7.44
C ARG A 59 -3.95 -7.04 -6.74
N GLN A 60 -3.11 -7.82 -7.41
CA GLN A 60 -1.77 -8.12 -6.90
C GLN A 60 -0.94 -6.83 -6.85
N VAL A 61 -0.24 -6.60 -5.75
CA VAL A 61 0.65 -5.44 -5.59
C VAL A 61 1.88 -5.66 -6.46
N THR A 62 1.98 -4.89 -7.54
CA THR A 62 3.08 -4.99 -8.50
C THR A 62 4.32 -4.22 -8.03
N ALA A 63 5.49 -4.47 -8.63
CA ALA A 63 6.71 -3.69 -8.37
C ALA A 63 6.51 -2.19 -8.66
N GLN A 64 5.69 -1.85 -9.66
CA GLN A 64 5.32 -0.48 -9.97
C GLN A 64 4.48 0.15 -8.85
N ASP A 65 3.54 -0.59 -8.28
CA ASP A 65 2.73 -0.12 -7.14
C ASP A 65 3.60 0.16 -5.92
N ARG A 66 4.57 -0.73 -5.62
CA ARG A 66 5.55 -0.54 -4.53
C ARG A 66 6.43 0.68 -4.76
N THR A 67 6.93 0.87 -5.97
CA THR A 67 7.75 2.05 -6.34
C THR A 67 6.95 3.33 -6.16
N THR A 68 5.70 3.34 -6.63
CA THR A 68 4.80 4.48 -6.54
C THR A 68 4.46 4.82 -5.08
N ALA A 69 4.18 3.81 -4.25
CA ALA A 69 3.96 3.98 -2.81
C ALA A 69 5.21 4.47 -2.08
N THR A 70 6.40 3.94 -2.43
CA THR A 70 7.69 4.40 -1.89
C THR A 70 7.90 5.88 -2.20
N LEU A 71 7.73 6.28 -3.47
CA LEU A 71 7.84 7.68 -3.88
C LEU A 71 6.85 8.57 -3.13
N THR A 72 5.63 8.08 -2.90
CA THR A 72 4.61 8.81 -2.13
C THR A 72 5.11 9.20 -0.75
N HIS A 73 5.80 8.30 -0.03
CA HIS A 73 6.40 8.59 1.27
C HIS A 73 7.68 9.44 1.20
N LEU A 74 8.33 9.53 0.05
CA LEU A 74 9.52 10.39 -0.14
C LEU A 74 9.16 11.81 -0.59
N THR A 75 8.04 12.00 -1.29
CA THR A 75 7.60 13.32 -1.75
C THR A 75 7.52 14.39 -0.66
N PRO A 76 7.10 14.09 0.59
CA PRO A 76 7.08 15.09 1.66
C PRO A 76 8.45 15.54 2.09
N LEU A 77 9.47 14.68 2.04
CA LEU A 77 10.85 15.05 2.38
C LEU A 77 11.41 16.03 1.35
N LEU A 78 11.12 15.80 0.06
CA LEU A 78 11.47 16.72 -1.01
C LEU A 78 10.73 18.06 -0.83
N ALA A 79 9.41 18.01 -0.65
CA ALA A 79 8.61 19.21 -0.44
C ALA A 79 9.05 19.97 0.82
N MET A 80 9.40 19.28 1.91
CA MET A 80 9.93 19.88 3.12
C MET A 80 11.24 20.62 2.86
N LEU A 81 12.15 20.06 2.05
CA LEU A 81 13.41 20.70 1.68
C LEU A 81 13.19 21.98 0.86
N PHE A 82 12.28 21.97 -0.11
CA PHE A 82 12.05 23.13 -0.99
C PHE A 82 11.13 24.21 -0.39
N THR A 83 10.25 23.85 0.54
CA THR A 83 9.22 24.74 1.08
C THR A 83 9.39 25.06 2.56
N VAL A 84 10.50 24.59 3.16
CA VAL A 84 10.76 24.69 4.60
C VAL A 84 9.60 24.09 5.41
N GLY A 85 9.06 22.97 4.92
CA GLY A 85 7.96 22.25 5.54
C GLY A 85 6.56 22.84 5.32
N TRP A 86 6.41 24.01 4.68
CA TRP A 86 5.08 24.63 4.56
C TRP A 86 4.11 23.87 3.64
N LEU A 87 4.64 23.14 2.66
CA LEU A 87 3.85 22.43 1.65
C LEU A 87 4.14 20.91 1.61
N SER A 88 4.65 20.32 2.70
CA SER A 88 5.07 18.90 2.75
C SER A 88 3.93 17.91 2.46
N PHE A 89 2.68 18.28 2.74
CA PHE A 89 1.49 17.44 2.49
C PHE A 89 1.03 17.42 1.02
N ALA A 90 1.53 18.33 0.16
CA ALA A 90 1.04 18.46 -1.22
C ALA A 90 1.37 17.23 -2.08
N GLY A 91 2.58 16.68 -1.96
CA GLY A 91 3.01 15.50 -2.70
C GLY A 91 2.10 14.29 -2.47
N PRO A 92 1.87 13.86 -1.21
CA PRO A 92 0.95 12.78 -0.89
C PRO A 92 -0.50 13.05 -1.33
N LEU A 93 -0.97 14.30 -1.24
CA LEU A 93 -2.31 14.66 -1.68
C LEU A 93 -2.49 14.45 -3.19
N ILE A 94 -1.50 14.85 -3.99
CA ILE A 94 -1.50 14.63 -5.43
C ILE A 94 -1.46 13.12 -5.72
N MET A 95 -0.58 12.37 -5.04
CA MET A 95 -0.49 10.92 -5.21
C MET A 95 -1.81 10.21 -4.88
N TRP A 96 -2.49 10.63 -3.81
CA TRP A 96 -3.80 10.12 -3.45
C TRP A 96 -4.83 10.43 -4.54
N ALA A 97 -4.90 11.69 -5.00
CA ALA A 97 -5.87 12.11 -6.01
C ALA A 97 -5.71 11.39 -7.36
N VAL A 98 -4.46 11.10 -7.77
CA VAL A 98 -4.17 10.38 -9.03
C VAL A 98 -4.53 8.89 -8.92
N HIS A 99 -4.35 8.27 -7.76
CA HIS A 99 -4.44 6.82 -7.60
C HIS A 99 -5.71 6.34 -6.90
N LYS A 100 -6.56 7.25 -6.40
CA LYS A 100 -7.72 6.91 -5.55
C LYS A 100 -8.68 5.89 -6.17
N ASP A 101 -8.91 5.94 -7.48
CA ASP A 101 -9.92 5.11 -8.14
C ASP A 101 -9.32 3.83 -8.75
N ASN A 102 -7.99 3.78 -8.94
CA ASN A 102 -7.34 2.76 -9.76
C ASN A 102 -6.37 1.85 -8.99
N ASN A 103 -5.92 2.26 -7.80
CA ASN A 103 -4.90 1.54 -7.04
C ASN A 103 -5.08 1.69 -5.52
N ASP A 104 -5.73 0.69 -4.90
CA ASP A 104 -6.03 0.70 -3.47
C ASP A 104 -4.78 0.73 -2.58
N PHE A 105 -3.69 0.04 -2.96
CA PHE A 105 -2.43 0.03 -2.22
C PHE A 105 -1.76 1.40 -2.18
N VAL A 106 -1.64 2.05 -3.35
CA VAL A 106 -1.07 3.40 -3.46
C VAL A 106 -2.00 4.42 -2.81
N ARG A 107 -3.33 4.31 -2.98
CA ARG A 107 -4.30 5.19 -2.33
C ARG A 107 -4.12 5.19 -0.81
N ARG A 108 -4.06 4.01 -0.19
CA ARG A 108 -3.90 3.89 1.27
C ARG A 108 -2.55 4.42 1.74
N SER A 109 -1.47 4.16 1.00
CA SER A 109 -0.14 4.68 1.31
C SER A 109 -0.11 6.21 1.23
N ALA A 110 -0.76 6.79 0.21
CA ALA A 110 -0.89 8.23 0.04
C ALA A 110 -1.76 8.89 1.11
N ALA A 111 -2.90 8.28 1.46
CA ALA A 111 -3.75 8.74 2.55
C ALA A 111 -2.98 8.76 3.88
N ALA A 112 -2.25 7.67 4.20
CA ALA A 112 -1.45 7.59 5.41
C ALA A 112 -0.35 8.67 5.45
N ALA A 113 0.37 8.86 4.35
CA ALA A 113 1.41 9.89 4.24
C ALA A 113 0.82 11.31 4.37
N PHE A 114 -0.33 11.58 3.75
CA PHE A 114 -1.02 12.87 3.84
C PHE A 114 -1.47 13.17 5.27
N ASN A 115 -2.18 12.23 5.90
CA ASN A 115 -2.71 12.37 7.26
C ASN A 115 -1.58 12.62 8.28
N PHE A 116 -0.45 11.91 8.13
CA PHE A 116 0.75 12.15 8.93
C PHE A 116 1.34 13.54 8.70
N ASN A 117 1.54 13.94 7.45
CA ASN A 117 2.10 15.26 7.13
C ASN A 117 1.21 16.38 7.63
N LEU A 118 -0.11 16.26 7.52
CA LEU A 118 -1.04 17.26 8.03
C LEU A 118 -0.94 17.39 9.55
N SER A 119 -0.82 16.26 10.27
CA SER A 119 -0.65 16.25 11.72
C SER A 119 0.67 16.94 12.13
N MET A 120 1.77 16.64 11.43
CA MET A 120 3.09 17.25 11.68
C MET A 120 3.15 18.71 11.25
N TRP A 121 2.44 19.08 10.20
CA TRP A 121 2.33 20.45 9.73
C TRP A 121 1.64 21.33 10.78
N LEU A 122 0.53 20.86 11.37
CA LEU A 122 -0.11 21.56 12.49
C LEU A 122 0.81 21.67 13.71
N LEU A 123 1.56 20.60 14.04
CA LEU A 123 2.55 20.66 15.10
C LEU A 123 3.64 21.72 14.82
N GLY A 124 4.05 21.83 13.56
CA GLY A 124 4.95 22.88 13.07
C GLY A 124 4.37 24.27 13.21
N VAL A 125 3.10 24.49 12.86
CA VAL A 125 2.39 25.77 13.07
C VAL A 125 2.41 26.15 14.55
N ILE A 126 2.08 25.21 15.44
CA ILE A 126 2.12 25.44 16.90
C ILE A 126 3.54 25.81 17.34
N GLY A 127 4.56 25.08 16.86
CA GLY A 127 5.96 25.38 17.12
C GLY A 127 6.36 26.79 16.70
N TRP A 128 5.96 27.22 15.51
CA TRP A 128 6.20 28.59 15.03
C TRP A 128 5.49 29.65 15.88
N VAL A 129 4.24 29.43 16.28
CA VAL A 129 3.52 30.34 17.19
C VAL A 129 4.25 30.47 18.53
N CYS A 130 4.76 29.36 19.07
CA CYS A 130 5.59 29.37 20.28
C CYS A 130 6.89 30.14 20.09
N VAL A 131 7.60 29.98 18.97
CA VAL A 131 8.85 30.71 18.71
C VAL A 131 8.60 32.22 18.53
N LEU A 132 7.54 32.60 17.83
CA LEU A 132 7.17 34.01 17.64
C LEU A 132 6.75 34.69 18.95
N THR A 133 6.31 33.91 19.94
CA THR A 133 6.08 34.38 21.30
C THR A 133 7.40 34.34 22.08
N LEU A 134 8.08 35.48 22.26
CA LEU A 134 9.44 35.55 22.83
C LEU A 134 9.66 34.73 24.12
N LEU A 135 8.65 34.63 24.99
CA LEU A 135 8.71 33.84 26.24
C LEU A 135 8.72 32.32 26.01
N LEU A 136 8.19 31.84 24.88
CA LEU A 136 8.00 30.42 24.57
C LEU A 136 9.06 29.85 23.62
N ILE A 137 10.06 30.64 23.22
CA ILE A 137 11.23 30.18 22.43
C ILE A 137 11.86 28.88 22.98
N PRO A 138 12.15 28.73 24.30
CA PRO A 138 12.76 27.49 24.81
C PRO A 138 11.87 26.26 24.67
N VAL A 139 10.58 26.41 24.38
CA VAL A 139 9.65 25.33 24.09
C VAL A 139 9.48 25.15 22.57
N GLY A 140 9.35 26.25 21.84
CA GLY A 140 9.11 26.23 20.39
C GLY A 140 10.27 25.63 19.60
N VAL A 141 11.52 25.96 19.94
CA VAL A 141 12.69 25.44 19.21
C VAL A 141 12.83 23.92 19.36
N PRO A 142 12.82 23.32 20.57
CA PRO A 142 12.83 21.87 20.72
C PRO A 142 11.65 21.18 20.03
N LEU A 143 10.46 21.79 20.05
CA LEU A 143 9.27 21.23 19.40
C LEU A 143 9.45 21.12 17.87
N LEU A 144 9.97 22.18 17.24
CA LEU A 144 10.24 22.20 15.80
C LEU A 144 11.34 21.19 15.43
N LEU A 145 12.40 21.08 16.23
CA LEU A 145 13.46 20.07 16.01
C LEU A 145 12.90 18.65 16.14
N PHE A 146 12.11 18.39 17.17
CA PHE A 146 11.46 17.10 17.35
C PHE A 146 10.58 16.74 16.14
N ALA A 147 9.71 17.66 15.69
CA ALA A 147 8.88 17.44 14.52
C ALA A 147 9.71 17.17 13.25
N PHE A 148 10.82 17.88 13.07
CA PHE A 148 11.71 17.69 11.93
C PHE A 148 12.34 16.27 11.91
N PHE A 149 12.96 15.84 13.00
CA PHE A 149 13.60 14.53 13.05
C PHE A 149 12.59 13.38 12.92
N VAL A 150 11.46 13.48 13.61
CA VAL A 150 10.45 12.42 13.55
C VAL A 150 9.85 12.31 12.15
N GLN A 151 9.64 13.43 11.45
CA GLN A 151 9.21 13.38 10.05
C GLN A 151 10.21 12.65 9.16
N ILE A 152 11.50 12.94 9.28
CA ILE A 152 12.53 12.26 8.46
C ILE A 152 12.50 10.75 8.72
N ILE A 153 12.58 10.35 9.99
CA ILE A 153 12.66 8.93 10.37
C ILE A 153 11.42 8.18 9.90
N LEU A 154 10.22 8.70 10.17
CA LEU A 154 8.99 8.00 9.86
C LEU A 154 8.73 7.92 8.34
N HIS A 155 9.10 8.94 7.55
CA HIS A 155 9.00 8.84 6.09
C HIS A 155 9.95 7.80 5.51
N ILE A 156 11.18 7.69 6.03
CA ILE A 156 12.13 6.65 5.58
C ILE A 156 11.60 5.26 5.93
N VAL A 157 11.13 5.04 7.17
CA VAL A 157 10.56 3.75 7.60
C VAL A 157 9.33 3.40 6.76
N ALA A 158 8.45 4.36 6.49
CA ALA A 158 7.29 4.16 5.66
C ALA A 158 7.66 3.82 4.21
N ALA A 159 8.66 4.50 3.64
CA ALA A 159 9.16 4.24 2.29
C ALA A 159 9.75 2.83 2.17
N VAL A 160 10.55 2.39 3.15
CA VAL A 160 11.12 1.03 3.18
C VAL A 160 10.00 -0.02 3.27
N ARG A 161 9.00 0.17 4.12
CA ARG A 161 7.87 -0.76 4.24
C ARG A 161 6.97 -0.77 3.00
N ALA A 162 6.74 0.38 2.39
CA ALA A 162 6.02 0.47 1.12
C ALA A 162 6.75 -0.27 0.00
N ASN A 163 8.09 -0.23 0.00
CA ASN A 163 8.91 -1.00 -0.94
C ASN A 163 8.79 -2.52 -0.73
N GLN A 164 8.52 -2.97 0.50
CA GLN A 164 8.23 -4.37 0.84
C GLN A 164 6.78 -4.77 0.52
N GLY A 165 5.94 -3.84 0.06
CA GLY A 165 4.51 -4.08 -0.18
C GLY A 165 3.64 -3.97 1.08
N GLU A 166 4.17 -3.42 2.17
CA GLU A 166 3.42 -3.21 3.41
C GLU A 166 2.90 -1.77 3.53
N ILE A 167 1.66 -1.63 3.99
CA ILE A 167 1.08 -0.31 4.30
C ILE A 167 1.57 0.12 5.69
N TYR A 168 2.41 1.14 5.75
CA TYR A 168 2.84 1.70 7.03
C TYR A 168 1.80 2.63 7.62
N ARG A 169 1.39 2.35 8.86
CA ARG A 169 0.54 3.23 9.67
C ARG A 169 1.42 4.09 10.57
N TYR A 170 1.40 5.40 10.34
CA TYR A 170 2.14 6.34 11.15
C TYR A 170 1.59 6.38 12.58
N PRO A 171 2.43 6.28 13.63
CA PRO A 171 1.96 6.32 15.01
C PRO A 171 1.39 7.68 15.42
N MET A 172 1.65 8.75 14.67
CA MET A 172 1.18 10.12 14.95
C MET A 172 0.17 10.66 13.93
N GLN A 173 -0.65 9.78 13.34
CA GLN A 173 -1.77 10.18 12.48
C GLN A 173 -3.00 10.61 13.31
N PHE A 174 -2.91 11.70 14.06
CA PHE A 174 -4.04 12.15 14.88
C PHE A 174 -5.24 12.60 14.03
N LEU A 175 -4.99 13.02 12.78
CA LEU A 175 -6.01 13.39 11.81
C LEU A 175 -6.22 12.28 10.79
N ASN A 176 -7.47 11.89 10.58
CA ASN A 176 -7.85 10.90 9.57
C ASN A 176 -8.77 11.56 8.53
N VAL A 177 -8.18 12.36 7.64
CA VAL A 177 -8.92 13.12 6.62
C VAL A 177 -9.18 12.25 5.39
N LEU A 178 -8.18 11.47 4.98
CA LEU A 178 -8.27 10.57 3.83
C LEU A 178 -8.31 9.10 4.29
N SER A 179 -9.10 8.27 3.61
CA SER A 179 -9.27 6.82 3.84
C SER A 179 -8.95 5.96 2.62
#